data_AF-A0A1F3A006-F1
#
_entry.id   AF-A0A1F3A006-F1
#
_cell.length_a   1.000
_cell.length_b   1.000
_cell.length_c   1.000
_cell.angle_alpha   90.00
_cell.angle_beta   90.00
_cell.angle_gamma   90.00
#
_symmetry.space_group_name_H-M   'P 1'
#
loop_
_entity.id
_entity.type
_entity.pdbx_description
1 polymer ?
#
loop_
_entity_poly.entity_id
_entity_poly.type
_entity_poly.pdbx_seq_one_letter_code
_entity_poly.pdbx_strand_id
1 'polypeptide(L)'
;MAQAALRQILDAIESGVCPLGDWERRCLAAAITSLRGGKSNEARSRARQALWPAENRRNAAVAKFPPRPGMLTLDELKREFAAALAMPGRGHGGGGGRGDKTA
;
A
#
# COMPACT_ATOMS: atom_id res chain seq x y z
N MET A 1 -6.70 -9.63 7.12
CA MET A 1 -7.29 -9.52 5.75
C MET A 1 -6.39 -8.77 4.75
N ALA A 2 -6.04 -7.50 4.98
CA ALA A 2 -5.16 -6.74 4.07
C ALA A 2 -3.67 -7.07 4.28
N GLN A 3 -3.24 -7.16 5.53
CA GLN A 3 -1.88 -7.55 5.93
C GLN A 3 -1.50 -8.93 5.39
N ALA A 4 -2.41 -9.91 5.52
CA ALA A 4 -2.21 -11.27 4.98
C ALA A 4 -2.02 -11.27 3.45
N ALA A 5 -2.79 -10.47 2.71
CA ALA A 5 -2.65 -10.36 1.27
C ALA A 5 -1.30 -9.73 0.87
N LEU A 6 -0.90 -8.65 1.55
CA LEU A 6 0.42 -8.04 1.34
C LEU A 6 1.55 -9.01 1.64
N ARG A 7 1.45 -9.76 2.75
CA ARG A 7 2.43 -10.76 3.12
C ARG A 7 2.56 -11.85 2.07
N GLN A 8 1.45 -12.43 1.63
CA GLN A 8 1.44 -13.46 0.59
C GLN A 8 2.06 -12.98 -0.71
N ILE A 9 1.81 -11.74 -1.14
CA ILE A 9 2.38 -11.20 -2.37
C ILE A 9 3.89 -10.96 -2.22
N LEU A 10 4.34 -10.43 -1.07
CA LEU A 10 5.77 -10.24 -0.81
C LEU A 10 6.52 -11.59 -0.79
N ASP A 11 5.94 -12.60 -0.15
CA ASP A 11 6.52 -13.96 -0.09
C ASP A 11 6.51 -14.64 -1.48
N ALA A 12 5.49 -14.39 -2.31
CA ALA A 12 5.43 -14.87 -3.70
C ALA A 12 6.52 -14.24 -4.59
N ILE A 13 6.80 -12.95 -4.40
CA ILE A 13 7.88 -12.25 -5.11
C ILE A 13 9.24 -12.77 -4.65
N GLU A 14 9.42 -12.98 -3.34
CA GLU A 14 10.65 -13.53 -2.76
C GLU A 14 10.95 -14.94 -3.26
N SER A 15 9.92 -15.77 -3.43
CA SER A 15 10.03 -17.12 -3.97
C SER A 15 10.13 -17.18 -5.50
N GLY A 16 10.10 -16.03 -6.19
CA GLY A 16 10.23 -15.95 -7.65
C GLY A 16 8.97 -16.33 -8.44
N VAL A 17 7.81 -16.44 -7.79
CA VAL A 17 6.52 -16.75 -8.45
C VAL A 17 6.07 -15.61 -9.36
N CYS A 18 6.38 -14.36 -9.02
CA CYS A 18 6.15 -13.21 -9.88
C CYS A 18 7.29 -12.17 -9.79
N PRO A 19 7.59 -11.46 -10.89
CA PRO A 19 8.67 -10.48 -10.91
C PRO A 19 8.28 -9.19 -10.18
N LEU A 20 9.26 -8.57 -9.50
CA LEU A 20 9.12 -7.23 -8.93
C LEU A 20 9.38 -6.16 -9.99
N GLY A 21 8.37 -5.87 -10.82
CA GLY A 21 8.42 -4.77 -11.78
C GLY A 21 8.03 -3.41 -11.19
N ASP A 22 8.11 -2.35 -12.00
CA ASP A 22 7.71 -1.00 -11.60
C ASP A 22 6.24 -0.89 -11.17
N TRP A 23 5.39 -1.70 -11.79
CA TRP A 23 3.97 -1.75 -11.45
C TRP A 23 3.74 -2.35 -10.07
N GLU A 24 4.32 -3.52 -9.83
CA GLU A 24 4.20 -4.27 -8.58
C GLU A 24 4.77 -3.43 -7.43
N ARG A 25 5.91 -2.77 -7.65
CA ARG A 25 6.49 -1.81 -6.70
C ARG A 25 5.51 -0.69 -6.35
N ARG A 26 4.88 -0.05 -7.33
CA ARG A 26 3.91 1.04 -7.09
C ARG A 26 2.68 0.54 -6.35
N CYS A 27 2.12 -0.60 -6.74
CA CYS A 27 0.98 -1.22 -6.06
C CYS A 27 1.29 -1.51 -4.59
N LEU A 28 2.43 -2.13 -4.32
CA LEU A 28 2.85 -2.52 -2.98
C LEU A 28 3.17 -1.30 -2.11
N ALA A 29 3.92 -0.32 -2.63
CA ALA A 29 4.20 0.93 -1.92
C ALA A 29 2.91 1.70 -1.58
N ALA A 30 1.97 1.78 -2.52
CA ALA A 30 0.68 2.42 -2.30
C ALA A 30 -0.16 1.65 -1.28
N ALA A 31 -0.12 0.31 -1.28
CA ALA A 31 -0.82 -0.54 -0.33
C ALA A 31 -0.25 -0.40 1.09
N ILE A 32 1.07 -0.40 1.25
CA ILE A 32 1.76 -0.16 2.53
C ILE A 32 1.42 1.23 3.08
N THR A 33 1.39 2.24 2.21
CA THR A 33 1.00 3.61 2.61
C THR A 33 -0.45 3.68 3.10
N SER A 34 -1.39 3.03 2.39
CA SER A 34 -2.78 2.92 2.85
C SER A 34 -2.91 2.16 4.16
N LEU A 35 -2.13 1.08 4.34
CA LEU A 35 -2.11 0.31 5.56
C LEU A 35 -1.63 1.16 6.74
N ARG A 36 -0.56 1.92 6.56
CA ARG A 36 -0.03 2.88 7.55
C ARG A 36 -1.05 3.95 7.94
N GLY A 37 -1.91 4.37 7.00
CA GLY A 37 -3.00 5.30 7.25
C GLY A 37 -4.28 4.67 7.83
N GLY A 38 -4.26 3.39 8.25
CA GLY A 38 -5.42 2.68 8.78
C GLY A 38 -6.46 2.26 7.72
N LYS A 39 -6.19 2.50 6.44
CA LYS A 39 -7.12 2.25 5.33
C LYS A 39 -6.98 0.83 4.79
N SER A 40 -7.38 -0.15 5.59
CA SER A 40 -7.20 -1.58 5.29
C SER A 40 -7.86 -2.04 3.98
N ASN A 41 -9.04 -1.52 3.63
CA ASN A 41 -9.73 -1.88 2.39
C ASN A 41 -9.00 -1.34 1.15
N GLU A 42 -8.51 -0.10 1.20
CA GLU A 42 -7.69 0.46 0.13
C GLU A 42 -6.36 -0.31 0.00
N ALA A 43 -5.72 -0.65 1.13
CA ALA A 43 -4.48 -1.43 1.12
C ALA A 43 -4.67 -2.79 0.44
N ARG A 44 -5.75 -3.50 0.76
CA ARG A 44 -6.09 -4.78 0.12
C ARG A 44 -6.36 -4.65 -1.38
N SER A 45 -7.09 -3.60 -1.77
CA SER A 45 -7.39 -3.35 -3.19
C SER A 45 -6.11 -3.09 -3.99
N ARG A 46 -5.24 -2.22 -3.47
CA ARG A 46 -3.94 -1.88 -4.08
C ARG A 46 -2.99 -3.09 -4.14
N ALA A 47 -2.97 -3.93 -3.10
CA ALA A 47 -2.18 -5.15 -3.10
C ALA A 47 -2.63 -6.10 -4.22
N ARG A 48 -3.94 -6.29 -4.41
CA ARG A 48 -4.46 -7.15 -5.47
C ARG A 48 -4.16 -6.65 -6.88
N GLN A 49 -4.08 -5.33 -7.06
CA GLN A 49 -3.69 -4.76 -8.35
C GLN A 49 -2.28 -5.17 -8.78
N ALA A 50 -1.41 -5.59 -7.83
CA ALA A 50 -0.09 -6.12 -8.15
C ALA A 50 -0.14 -7.49 -8.85
N LEU A 51 -1.21 -8.28 -8.66
CA LEU A 51 -1.31 -9.64 -9.19
C LEU A 51 -1.71 -9.70 -10.67
N TRP A 52 -2.32 -8.63 -11.21
CA TRP A 52 -2.76 -8.56 -12.62
C TRP A 52 -2.40 -7.21 -13.26
N PRO A 53 -1.11 -6.97 -13.57
CA PRO A 53 -0.64 -5.72 -14.16
C PRO A 53 -1.32 -5.37 -15.49
N ALA A 54 -1.54 -6.36 -16.37
CA ALA A 54 -2.10 -6.11 -17.70
C ALA A 54 -3.53 -5.53 -17.64
N GLU A 55 -4.35 -6.05 -16.72
CA GLU A 55 -5.75 -5.61 -16.54
C GLU A 55 -5.85 -4.33 -15.72
N ASN A 56 -4.99 -4.16 -14.71
CA ASN A 56 -5.09 -3.05 -13.77
C ASN A 56 -4.34 -1.77 -14.22
N ARG A 57 -3.37 -1.86 -15.15
CA ARG A 57 -2.60 -0.68 -15.63
C ARG A 57 -3.45 0.37 -16.33
N ARG A 58 -4.55 -0.02 -16.98
CA ARG A 58 -5.34 0.89 -17.83
C ARG A 58 -6.22 1.88 -17.05
N ASN A 59 -6.54 1.62 -15.78
CA ASN A 59 -7.52 2.40 -15.03
C ASN A 59 -7.22 2.63 -13.54
N ALA A 60 -6.08 2.15 -13.00
CA ALA A 60 -5.84 2.28 -11.57
C ALA A 60 -5.25 3.65 -11.19
N ALA A 61 -5.84 4.28 -10.17
CA ALA A 61 -5.29 5.45 -9.49
C ALA A 61 -3.85 5.24 -8.95
N VAL A 62 -3.41 3.98 -8.81
CA VAL A 62 -2.04 3.58 -8.49
C VAL A 62 -1.01 4.07 -9.51
N ALA A 63 -1.38 4.26 -10.78
CA ALA A 63 -0.47 4.80 -11.79
C ALA A 63 0.03 6.21 -11.42
N LYS A 64 -0.75 6.95 -10.63
CA LYS A 64 -0.42 8.28 -10.11
C LYS A 64 0.39 8.23 -8.81
N PHE A 65 0.64 7.04 -8.26
CA PHE A 65 1.39 6.87 -7.03
C PHE A 65 2.88 6.70 -7.36
N PRO A 66 3.71 7.73 -7.18
CA PRO A 66 5.14 7.60 -7.42
C PRO A 66 5.74 6.62 -6.39
N PRO A 67 6.63 5.71 -6.81
CA PRO A 67 7.40 4.92 -5.85
C PRO A 67 8.27 5.89 -5.05
N ARG A 68 8.12 5.86 -3.73
CA ARG A 68 8.90 6.73 -2.84
C ARG A 68 10.36 6.25 -2.78
N PRO A 69 11.33 7.16 -2.60
CA PRO A 69 12.70 6.76 -2.25
C PRO A 69 12.67 5.85 -1.02
N GLY A 70 13.36 4.71 -1.06
CA GLY A 70 13.33 3.71 0.01
C GLY A 70 12.17 2.70 -0.06
N MET A 71 11.47 2.59 -1.19
CA MET A 71 10.48 1.53 -1.49
C MET A 71 10.71 0.96 -2.91
N LEU A 72 11.98 0.85 -3.30
CA LEU A 72 12.40 0.50 -4.66
C LEU A 72 12.81 -0.97 -4.78
N THR A 73 13.09 -1.61 -3.65
CA THR A 73 13.50 -3.02 -3.55
C THR A 73 12.50 -3.83 -2.72
N LEU A 74 12.57 -5.15 -2.85
CA LEU A 74 11.74 -6.07 -2.05
C LEU A 74 12.03 -5.93 -0.55
N ASP A 75 13.31 -5.83 -0.17
CA ASP A 75 13.72 -5.70 1.23
C ASP A 75 13.21 -4.41 1.87
N GLU A 76 13.26 -3.30 1.13
CA GLU A 76 12.69 -2.03 1.53
C GLU A 76 11.17 -2.11 1.71
N LEU A 77 10.45 -2.74 0.78
CA LEU A 77 9.01 -2.96 0.89
C LEU A 77 8.67 -3.82 2.12
N LYS A 78 9.46 -4.86 2.41
CA LYS A 78 9.31 -5.70 3.60
C LYS A 78 9.56 -4.92 4.89
N ARG A 79 10.60 -4.09 4.93
CA ARG A 79 10.91 -3.20 6.08
C ARG A 79 9.78 -2.21 6.33
N GLU A 80 9.31 -1.52 5.28
CA GLU A 80 8.24 -0.53 5.40
C GLU A 80 6.89 -1.16 5.76
N PHE A 81 6.62 -2.38 5.27
CA PHE A 81 5.46 -3.17 5.67
C PHE A 81 5.52 -3.54 7.15
N ALA A 82 6.67 -4.03 7.64
CA ALA A 82 6.86 -4.32 9.07
C ALA A 82 6.66 -3.07 9.93
N ALA A 83 7.20 -1.92 9.51
CA ALA A 83 6.99 -0.64 10.17
C ALA A 83 5.51 -0.21 10.17
N ALA A 84 4.78 -0.46 9.08
CA ALA A 84 3.34 -0.17 8.98
C ALA A 84 2.50 -1.10 9.89
N LEU A 85 2.97 -2.31 10.20
CA LEU A 85 2.33 -3.21 11.17
C LEU A 85 2.62 -2.81 12.62
N ALA A 86 3.83 -2.32 12.90
CA ALA A 86 4.25 -1.90 14.24
C ALA A 86 3.60 -0.60 14.71
N MET A 87 3.02 0.18 13.79
CA MET A 87 2.24 1.37 14.13
C MET A 87 0.81 0.95 14.47
N PRO A 88 0.36 1.04 15.75
CA PRO A 88 -1.06 0.95 16.05
C PRO A 88 -1.73 2.10 15.29
N GLY A 89 -2.76 1.76 14.50
CA GLY A 89 -3.38 2.68 13.58
C GLY A 89 -3.58 4.04 14.24
N ARG A 90 -2.97 5.10 13.68
CA ARG A 90 -3.39 6.47 13.96
C ARG A 90 -4.83 6.54 13.45
N GLY A 91 -5.75 6.15 14.32
CA GLY A 91 -7.17 6.25 14.10
C GLY A 91 -7.46 7.68 13.71
N HIS A 92 -8.15 7.82 12.58
CA HIS A 92 -9.06 8.92 12.29
C HIS A 92 -8.81 10.23 13.05
N GLY A 93 -7.68 10.89 12.77
CA GLY A 93 -7.52 12.31 13.02
C GLY A 93 -8.19 13.07 11.89
N GLY A 94 -9.52 12.99 11.82
CA GLY A 94 -10.32 13.88 10.99
C GLY A 94 -10.12 15.30 11.52
N GLY A 95 -9.14 16.02 10.98
CA GLY A 95 -9.01 17.46 11.11
C GLY A 95 -10.13 18.15 10.33
N GLY A 96 -11.37 17.90 10.71
CA GLY A 96 -12.51 18.71 10.33
C GLY A 96 -12.40 20.01 11.10
N GLY A 97 -11.69 20.99 10.54
CA GLY A 97 -11.81 22.39 10.92
C GLY A 97 -13.21 22.89 10.55
N ARG A 98 -14.23 22.46 11.29
CA ARG A 98 -15.55 23.06 11.25
C ARG A 98 -15.50 24.18 12.27
N GLY A 99 -15.23 25.39 11.76
CA GLY A 99 -15.29 26.63 12.54
C GLY A 99 -16.61 26.69 13.29
N ASP A 100 -16.49 26.74 14.61
CA ASP A 100 -17.57 26.90 15.56
C ASP A 100 -18.29 28.22 15.25
N LYS A 101 -19.56 28.12 14.86
CA LYS A 101 -20.50 29.23 14.85
C LYS A 101 -21.15 29.29 16.23
N THR A 102 -20.62 30.13 17.10
CA THR A 102 -21.27 30.63 18.33
C THR A 102 -20.40 31.80 18.82
N ALA A 103 -20.86 33.01 19.12
CA ALA A 103 -22.17 33.65 19.20
C ALA A 103 -21.98 35.15 18.88
#